data_AF-A0A959MBB3-F1
#
_entry.id   AF-A0A959MBB3-F1
#
_cell.length_a   1.000
_cell.length_b   1.000
_cell.length_c   1.000
_cell.angle_alpha   90.00
_cell.angle_beta   90.00
_cell.angle_gamma   90.00
#
_symmetry.space_group_name_H-M   'P 1'
#
loop_
_entity.id
_entity.type
_entity.pdbx_description
1 polymer ?
#
loop_
_entity_poly.entity_id
_entity_poly.type
_entity_poly.pdbx_seq_one_letter_code
_entity_poly.pdbx_strand_id
1 'polypeptide(L)'
;MKKIIVLILFCASIFSAKSQSVAQIKKILDTTANPVGYVKYVLKKKFYIDTVAVYSTDQFLGKADSIAYKGKIGKVYGPFKKDNILVKVLSKAPNTFYHIKHILLDTSVFDKSFAESLADTIIKRISNGNSTFEAQAGIYSGDYQSASKGGDLGWFVKGVMLPQLDKEMVKHKKGDLFKVWSPSGLHIVSIADNPKEDTGFALLLRVVL
;
A
#
# COMPACT_ATOMS: atom_id res chain seq x y z
N MET A 1 -44.47 -57.58 36.07
CA MET A 1 -44.57 -56.42 35.16
C MET A 1 -44.55 -55.14 36.00
N LYS A 2 -43.41 -54.45 36.12
CA LYS A 2 -43.31 -53.10 36.69
C LYS A 2 -42.43 -52.29 35.76
N LYS A 3 -43.02 -51.32 35.05
CA LYS A 3 -42.32 -50.43 34.12
C LYS A 3 -41.58 -49.37 34.94
N ILE A 4 -40.26 -49.37 34.90
CA ILE A 4 -39.43 -48.28 35.41
C ILE A 4 -39.40 -47.18 34.34
N ILE A 5 -40.06 -46.07 34.62
CA ILE A 5 -39.99 -44.86 33.81
C ILE A 5 -38.69 -44.16 34.20
N VAL A 6 -37.67 -44.27 33.35
CA VAL A 6 -36.45 -43.47 33.45
C VAL A 6 -36.78 -42.07 32.92
N LEU A 7 -37.05 -41.15 33.83
CA LEU A 7 -37.21 -39.73 33.51
C LEU A 7 -35.81 -39.12 33.33
N ILE A 8 -35.30 -39.16 32.10
CA ILE A 8 -34.08 -38.43 31.73
C ILE A 8 -34.44 -36.94 31.74
N LEU A 9 -34.10 -36.24 32.82
CA LEU A 9 -34.10 -34.78 32.86
C LEU A 9 -33.07 -34.30 31.84
N PHE A 10 -33.52 -33.99 30.63
CA PHE A 10 -32.75 -33.20 29.68
C PHE A 10 -32.69 -31.78 30.25
N CYS A 11 -31.66 -31.50 31.04
CA CYS A 11 -31.35 -30.15 31.48
C CYS A 11 -30.90 -29.37 30.24
N ALA A 12 -31.87 -28.83 29.50
CA ALA A 12 -31.63 -27.85 28.45
C ALA A 12 -31.09 -26.59 29.13
N SER A 13 -29.77 -26.55 29.33
CA SER A 13 -29.06 -25.32 29.64
C SER A 13 -29.25 -24.40 28.44
N ILE A 14 -30.27 -23.53 28.53
CA ILE A 14 -30.44 -22.38 27.67
C ILE A 14 -29.17 -21.55 27.86
N PHE A 15 -28.20 -21.72 26.97
CA PHE A 15 -27.08 -20.81 26.85
C PHE A 15 -27.68 -19.49 26.38
N SER A 16 -28.01 -18.62 27.32
CA SER A 16 -28.28 -17.21 27.03
C SER A 16 -27.08 -16.71 26.23
N ALA A 17 -27.33 -16.25 25.00
CA ALA A 17 -26.31 -15.78 24.08
C ALA A 17 -25.65 -14.53 24.67
N LYS A 18 -24.65 -14.74 25.53
CA LYS A 18 -23.84 -13.68 26.09
C LYS A 18 -23.20 -12.95 24.91
N SER A 19 -23.52 -11.66 24.78
CA SER A 19 -22.86 -10.78 23.82
C SER A 19 -21.35 -10.96 23.96
N GLN A 20 -20.70 -11.40 22.88
CA GLN A 20 -19.27 -11.67 22.91
C GLN A 20 -18.50 -10.37 23.09
N SER A 21 -17.48 -10.40 23.95
CA SER A 21 -16.57 -9.27 24.09
C SER A 21 -15.76 -9.07 22.80
N VAL A 22 -15.30 -7.84 22.55
CA VAL A 22 -14.43 -7.52 21.40
C VAL A 22 -13.19 -8.43 21.36
N ALA A 23 -12.64 -8.78 22.53
CA ALA A 23 -11.50 -9.69 22.64
C ALA A 23 -11.85 -11.11 22.17
N GLN A 24 -13.04 -11.63 22.51
CA GLN A 24 -13.51 -12.93 22.03
C GLN A 24 -13.75 -12.92 20.52
N ILE A 25 -14.40 -11.87 20.01
CA ILE A 25 -14.63 -11.68 18.57
C ILE A 25 -13.29 -11.70 17.82
N LYS A 26 -12.30 -10.94 18.28
CA LYS A 26 -10.97 -10.87 17.68
C LYS A 26 -10.28 -12.23 17.66
N LYS A 27 -10.29 -12.96 18.77
CA LYS A 27 -9.66 -14.30 18.88
C LYS A 27 -10.29 -15.30 17.91
N ILE A 28 -11.62 -15.28 17.77
CA ILE A 28 -12.31 -16.17 16.82
C ILE A 28 -12.00 -15.74 15.38
N LEU A 29 -12.07 -14.45 15.09
CA LEU A 29 -11.74 -13.94 13.75
C LEU A 29 -10.29 -14.26 13.36
N ASP A 30 -9.33 -14.25 14.28
CA ASP A 30 -7.93 -14.62 14.01
C ASP A 30 -7.77 -16.09 13.57
N THR A 31 -8.64 -16.98 14.02
CA THR A 31 -8.45 -18.45 13.91
C THR A 31 -9.45 -19.15 13.00
N THR A 32 -10.62 -18.54 12.77
CA THR A 32 -11.67 -19.15 11.95
C THR A 32 -11.27 -19.28 10.48
N ALA A 33 -11.62 -20.42 9.87
CA ALA A 33 -11.48 -20.67 8.44
C ALA A 33 -12.53 -19.90 7.61
N ASN A 34 -13.67 -19.53 8.20
CA ASN A 34 -14.73 -18.77 7.54
C ASN A 34 -15.03 -17.46 8.28
N PRO A 35 -14.15 -16.45 8.19
CA PRO A 35 -14.32 -15.19 8.92
C PRO A 35 -15.54 -14.40 8.45
N VAL A 36 -15.86 -14.42 7.16
CA VAL A 36 -17.02 -13.70 6.61
C VAL A 36 -18.33 -14.32 7.09
N GLY A 37 -18.44 -15.65 7.02
CA GLY A 37 -19.61 -16.37 7.52
C GLY A 37 -19.79 -16.19 9.03
N TYR A 38 -18.69 -16.19 9.79
CA TYR A 38 -18.74 -15.91 11.22
C TYR A 38 -19.36 -14.54 11.53
N VAL A 39 -18.91 -13.48 10.84
CA VAL A 39 -19.45 -12.13 11.05
C VAL A 39 -20.92 -12.04 10.62
N LYS A 40 -21.25 -12.62 9.46
CA LYS A 40 -22.60 -12.55 8.87
C LYS A 40 -23.63 -13.33 9.69
N TYR A 41 -23.34 -14.57 10.04
CA TYR A 41 -24.33 -15.49 10.58
C TYR A 41 -24.28 -15.62 12.11
N VAL A 42 -23.09 -15.49 12.72
CA VAL A 42 -22.91 -15.61 14.18
C VAL A 42 -22.97 -14.25 14.86
N LEU A 43 -22.14 -13.30 14.43
CA LEU A 43 -22.15 -11.95 15.03
C LEU A 43 -23.33 -11.11 14.58
N LYS A 44 -23.87 -11.38 13.38
CA LYS A 44 -24.92 -10.58 12.73
C LYS A 44 -24.58 -9.08 12.69
N LYS A 45 -23.29 -8.76 12.48
CA LYS A 45 -22.76 -7.39 12.44
C LYS A 45 -22.55 -6.92 11.00
N LYS A 46 -22.61 -5.61 10.80
CA LYS A 46 -22.27 -4.99 9.52
C LYS A 46 -20.79 -5.19 9.22
N PHE A 47 -20.46 -5.54 7.98
CA PHE A 47 -19.09 -5.73 7.54
C PHE A 47 -18.91 -5.31 6.08
N TYR A 48 -17.64 -5.10 5.71
CA TYR A 48 -17.21 -4.77 4.36
C TYR A 48 -16.03 -5.65 3.97
N ILE A 49 -15.94 -5.95 2.67
CA ILE A 49 -14.78 -6.58 2.05
C ILE A 49 -14.16 -5.55 1.12
N ASP A 50 -12.92 -5.16 1.40
CA ASP A 50 -12.25 -4.08 0.69
C ASP A 50 -10.99 -4.59 0.01
N THR A 51 -10.83 -4.25 -1.26
CA THR A 51 -9.54 -4.37 -1.93
C THR A 51 -8.78 -3.07 -1.71
N VAL A 52 -7.70 -3.14 -0.95
CA VAL A 52 -6.87 -1.98 -0.63
C VAL A 52 -5.57 -2.07 -1.41
N ALA A 53 -5.30 -1.04 -2.21
CA ALA A 53 -4.02 -0.87 -2.90
C ALA A 53 -2.95 -0.31 -1.96
N VAL A 54 -1.72 -0.80 -2.11
CA VAL A 54 -0.54 -0.29 -1.43
C VAL A 54 0.24 0.58 -2.41
N TYR A 55 0.20 1.88 -2.19
CA TYR A 55 0.82 2.86 -3.09
C TYR A 55 2.33 3.00 -2.89
N SER A 56 2.78 2.91 -1.65
CA SER A 56 4.18 3.04 -1.25
C SER A 56 4.50 2.10 -0.08
N THR A 57 5.79 1.76 0.07
CA THR A 57 6.26 0.87 1.15
C THR A 57 6.65 1.61 2.44
N ASP A 58 6.78 2.94 2.37
CA ASP A 58 7.28 3.80 3.44
C ASP A 58 6.27 4.91 3.82
N GLN A 59 5.50 5.40 2.85
CA GLN A 59 4.50 6.44 3.02
C GLN A 59 3.09 5.89 2.80
N PHE A 60 2.37 5.66 3.90
CA PHE A 60 0.98 5.20 3.87
C PHE A 60 0.02 6.38 3.99
N LEU A 61 -1.01 6.38 3.14
CA LEU A 61 -2.11 7.34 3.14
C LEU A 61 -2.99 7.19 4.39
N GLY A 62 -3.00 6.00 5.01
CA GLY A 62 -3.75 5.78 6.23
C GLY A 62 -3.48 4.44 6.92
N LYS A 63 -4.47 3.98 7.68
CA LYS A 63 -4.37 2.70 8.39
C LYS A 63 -4.64 1.52 7.48
N ALA A 64 -5.53 1.66 6.51
CA ALA A 64 -5.98 0.56 5.68
C ALA A 64 -4.85 0.02 4.80
N ASP A 65 -4.14 0.91 4.10
CA ASP A 65 -2.99 0.58 3.25
C ASP A 65 -1.75 0.21 4.10
N SER A 66 -1.54 0.83 5.25
CA SER A 66 -0.53 0.39 6.22
C SER A 66 -0.78 -1.05 6.70
N ILE A 67 -2.02 -1.42 7.00
CA ILE A 67 -2.41 -2.80 7.35
C ILE A 67 -2.33 -3.71 6.13
N ALA A 68 -2.70 -3.25 4.94
CA ALA A 68 -2.55 -4.00 3.71
C ALA A 68 -1.10 -4.41 3.48
N TYR A 69 -0.15 -3.48 3.67
CA TYR A 69 1.27 -3.76 3.50
C TYR A 69 1.90 -4.50 4.68
N LYS A 70 1.82 -3.94 5.90
CA LYS A 70 2.52 -4.48 7.09
C LYS A 70 1.77 -5.61 7.79
N GLY A 71 0.47 -5.73 7.55
CA GLY A 71 -0.39 -6.69 8.24
C GLY A 71 -0.10 -8.13 7.81
N LYS A 72 -0.27 -9.07 8.75
CA LYS A 72 -0.11 -10.51 8.48
C LYS A 72 -1.44 -11.08 8.01
N ILE A 73 -1.40 -11.90 6.95
CA ILE A 73 -2.58 -12.65 6.49
C ILE A 73 -3.15 -13.45 7.66
N GLY A 74 -4.48 -13.43 7.78
CA GLY A 74 -5.22 -14.08 8.85
C GLY A 74 -5.28 -13.29 10.16
N LYS A 75 -4.48 -12.24 10.36
CA LYS A 75 -4.52 -11.46 11.60
C LYS A 75 -5.56 -10.34 11.58
N VAL A 76 -6.13 -10.10 12.75
CA VAL A 76 -7.12 -9.06 13.03
C VAL A 76 -6.47 -7.90 13.78
N TYR A 77 -6.72 -6.69 13.31
CA TYR A 77 -6.24 -5.42 13.83
C TYR A 77 -7.40 -4.59 14.37
N GLY A 78 -7.11 -3.66 15.28
CA GLY A 78 -8.11 -2.88 16.01
C GLY A 78 -8.49 -3.49 17.38
N PRO A 79 -9.55 -2.98 18.03
CA PRO A 79 -10.48 -1.97 17.52
C PRO A 79 -9.83 -0.59 17.34
N PHE A 80 -10.14 0.08 16.23
CA PHE A 80 -9.67 1.45 16.02
C PHE A 80 -10.67 2.44 16.63
N LYS A 81 -10.27 3.13 17.70
CA LYS A 81 -11.14 3.97 18.55
C LYS A 81 -12.05 4.95 17.80
N LYS A 82 -11.57 5.55 16.69
CA LYS A 82 -12.33 6.53 15.91
C LYS A 82 -13.51 5.91 15.16
N ASP A 83 -13.35 4.69 14.66
CA ASP A 83 -14.29 4.07 13.72
C ASP A 83 -15.00 2.85 14.33
N ASN A 84 -14.59 2.42 15.52
CA ASN A 84 -15.05 1.22 16.21
C ASN A 84 -15.07 -0.04 15.31
N ILE A 85 -14.00 -0.24 14.52
CA ILE A 85 -13.89 -1.38 13.60
C ILE A 85 -12.76 -2.35 13.96
N LEU A 86 -12.96 -3.62 13.64
CA LEU A 86 -11.90 -4.62 13.48
C LEU A 86 -11.58 -4.81 12.00
N VAL A 87 -10.31 -5.08 11.69
CA VAL A 87 -9.85 -5.29 10.31
C VAL A 87 -9.06 -6.59 10.24
N LYS A 88 -9.54 -7.59 9.51
CA LYS A 88 -8.80 -8.84 9.24
C LYS A 88 -8.18 -8.79 7.85
N VAL A 89 -6.90 -9.12 7.75
CA VAL A 89 -6.25 -9.34 6.43
C VAL A 89 -6.65 -10.72 5.93
N LEU A 90 -7.39 -10.78 4.82
CA LEU A 90 -7.86 -12.05 4.25
C LEU A 90 -6.84 -12.63 3.27
N SER A 91 -6.31 -11.80 2.38
CA SER A 91 -5.34 -12.21 1.36
C SER A 91 -4.52 -11.02 0.91
N LYS A 92 -3.42 -11.30 0.22
CA LYS A 92 -2.54 -10.31 -0.42
C LYS A 92 -2.23 -10.75 -1.84
N ALA A 93 -2.08 -9.79 -2.73
CA ALA A 93 -1.61 -10.03 -4.10
C ALA A 93 -0.33 -9.23 -4.34
N PRO A 94 0.66 -9.83 -5.01
CA PRO A 94 1.90 -9.15 -5.35
C PRO A 94 1.67 -8.11 -6.45
N ASN A 95 2.56 -7.13 -6.52
CA ASN A 95 2.72 -6.23 -7.66
C ASN A 95 4.19 -5.75 -7.69
N THR A 96 4.61 -5.22 -8.83
CA THR A 96 5.95 -4.69 -9.03
C THR A 96 6.06 -3.30 -8.39
N PHE A 97 7.11 -3.10 -7.59
CA PHE A 97 7.48 -1.80 -7.04
C PHE A 97 8.76 -1.29 -7.71
N TYR A 98 8.78 0.02 -7.99
CA TYR A 98 9.92 0.73 -8.53
C TYR A 98 10.45 1.71 -7.49
N HIS A 99 11.78 1.77 -7.38
CA HIS A 99 12.49 2.79 -6.62
C HIS A 99 13.16 3.73 -7.61
N ILE A 100 12.77 4.99 -7.62
CA ILE A 100 13.33 5.97 -8.56
C ILE A 100 13.73 7.25 -7.86
N LYS A 101 14.60 7.99 -8.53
CA LYS A 101 14.89 9.39 -8.27
C LYS A 101 14.43 10.22 -9.45
N HIS A 102 14.06 11.47 -9.21
CA HIS A 102 13.76 12.40 -10.29
C HIS A 102 14.35 13.80 -10.06
N ILE A 103 14.49 14.54 -11.16
CA ILE A 103 14.74 15.99 -11.19
C ILE A 103 13.63 16.57 -12.05
N LEU A 104 12.78 17.42 -11.47
CA LEU A 104 11.74 18.12 -12.23
C LEU A 104 12.28 19.45 -12.74
N LEU A 105 12.37 19.60 -14.06
CA LEU A 105 12.56 20.91 -14.71
C LEU A 105 11.17 21.51 -14.96
N ASP A 106 10.79 22.47 -14.12
CA ASP A 106 9.48 23.10 -14.11
C ASP A 106 9.29 24.00 -15.34
N THR A 107 8.33 23.65 -16.21
CA THR A 107 8.06 24.42 -17.43
C THR A 107 7.08 25.58 -17.26
N SER A 108 6.64 25.86 -16.02
CA SER A 108 6.07 27.16 -15.69
C SER A 108 7.14 28.24 -15.56
N VAL A 109 8.39 27.84 -15.31
CA VAL A 109 9.57 28.72 -15.21
C VAL A 109 10.41 28.66 -16.48
N PHE A 110 10.68 27.45 -16.98
CA PHE A 110 11.50 27.22 -18.15
C PHE A 110 10.66 27.00 -19.41
N ASP A 111 11.10 27.52 -20.54
CA ASP A 111 10.54 27.08 -21.81
C ASP A 111 10.92 25.61 -22.10
N LYS A 112 10.12 24.93 -22.94
CA LYS A 112 10.31 23.50 -23.20
C LYS A 112 11.65 23.19 -23.87
N SER A 113 12.14 24.05 -24.76
CA SER A 113 13.40 23.83 -25.46
C SER A 113 14.62 23.98 -24.55
N PHE A 114 14.54 24.92 -23.61
CA PHE A 114 15.52 25.13 -22.57
C PHE A 114 15.51 23.96 -21.59
N ALA A 115 14.33 23.50 -21.16
CA ALA A 115 14.22 22.32 -20.30
C ALA A 115 14.87 21.08 -20.93
N GLU A 116 14.64 20.82 -22.23
CA GLU A 116 15.31 19.72 -22.95
C GLU A 116 16.83 19.88 -22.98
N SER A 117 17.32 21.07 -23.34
CA SER A 117 18.76 21.36 -23.42
C SER A 117 19.44 21.25 -22.06
N LEU A 118 18.77 21.71 -21.00
CA LEU A 118 19.23 21.60 -19.62
C LEU A 118 19.22 20.15 -19.16
N ALA A 119 18.17 19.38 -19.48
CA ALA A 119 18.10 17.96 -19.16
C ALA A 119 19.25 17.17 -19.79
N ASP A 120 19.55 17.41 -21.06
CA ASP A 120 20.67 16.76 -21.75
C ASP A 120 22.01 17.10 -21.11
N THR A 121 22.18 18.36 -20.69
CA THR A 121 23.37 18.81 -19.96
C THR A 121 23.50 18.11 -18.61
N ILE A 122 22.42 18.02 -17.84
CA ILE A 122 22.39 17.36 -16.53
C ILE A 122 22.71 15.86 -16.69
N ILE A 123 22.04 15.18 -17.61
CA ILE A 123 22.26 13.75 -17.90
C ILE A 123 23.74 13.52 -18.28
N LYS A 124 24.31 14.34 -19.17
CA LYS A 124 25.71 14.23 -19.56
C LYS A 124 26.67 14.40 -18.37
N ARG A 125 26.40 15.34 -17.47
CA ARG A 125 27.22 15.54 -16.26
C ARG A 125 27.17 14.34 -15.33
N ILE A 126 25.99 13.75 -15.15
CA ILE A 126 25.81 12.57 -14.29
C ILE A 126 26.48 11.34 -14.93
N SER A 127 26.21 11.07 -16.21
CA SER A 127 26.76 9.92 -16.93
C SER A 127 28.29 9.95 -17.03
N ASN A 128 28.90 11.14 -17.10
CA ASN A 128 30.35 11.29 -17.14
C ASN A 128 31.01 11.32 -15.74
N GLY A 129 30.23 11.21 -14.65
CA GLY A 129 30.74 11.28 -13.28
C GLY A 129 31.17 12.68 -12.81
N ASN A 130 30.87 13.74 -13.57
CA ASN A 130 31.20 15.13 -13.20
C ASN A 130 30.31 15.67 -12.08
N SER A 131 29.16 15.03 -11.82
CA SER A 131 28.27 15.37 -10.73
C SER A 131 27.43 14.14 -10.35
N THR A 132 26.87 14.13 -9.15
CA THR A 132 25.93 13.09 -8.72
C THR A 132 24.50 13.50 -9.06
N PHE A 133 23.58 12.52 -9.12
CA PHE A 133 22.16 12.80 -9.33
C PHE A 133 21.61 13.68 -8.22
N GLU A 134 21.99 13.41 -6.98
CA GLU A 134 21.55 14.13 -5.78
C GLU A 134 21.97 15.60 -5.81
N ALA A 135 23.20 15.88 -6.26
CA ALA A 135 23.69 17.24 -6.39
C ALA A 135 22.91 18.01 -7.46
N GLN A 136 22.66 17.39 -8.62
CA GLN A 136 21.85 18.01 -9.68
C GLN A 136 20.39 18.19 -9.26
N ALA A 137 19.82 17.24 -8.52
CA ALA A 137 18.47 17.35 -7.96
C ALA A 137 18.35 18.53 -6.99
N GLY A 138 19.32 18.71 -6.09
CA GLY A 138 19.33 19.82 -5.15
C GLY A 138 19.48 21.21 -5.80
N ILE A 139 20.08 21.28 -7.00
CA ILE A 139 20.29 22.54 -7.73
C ILE A 139 19.10 22.87 -8.63
N TYR A 140 18.57 21.89 -9.35
CA TYR A 140 17.67 22.13 -10.49
C TYR A 140 16.23 21.64 -10.30
N SER A 141 15.97 20.75 -9.34
CA SER A 141 14.62 20.16 -9.24
C SER A 141 13.62 21.17 -8.68
N GLY A 142 12.53 21.40 -9.41
CA GLY A 142 11.36 22.16 -8.96
C GLY A 142 10.49 21.41 -7.95
N ASP A 143 10.72 20.10 -7.75
CA ASP A 143 10.14 19.36 -6.62
C ASP A 143 11.05 19.50 -5.40
N TYR A 144 10.79 20.51 -4.57
CA TYR A 144 11.57 20.78 -3.36
C TYR A 144 11.53 19.64 -2.34
N GLN A 145 10.44 18.85 -2.30
CA GLN A 145 10.29 17.79 -1.32
C GLN A 145 11.25 16.65 -1.63
N SER A 146 11.28 16.19 -2.88
CA SER A 146 12.23 15.16 -3.32
C SER A 146 13.65 15.69 -3.43
N ALA A 147 13.85 16.95 -3.85
CA ALA A 147 15.16 17.59 -3.98
C ALA A 147 15.96 17.54 -2.67
N SER A 148 15.30 17.80 -1.54
CA SER A 148 15.91 17.72 -0.20
C SER A 148 16.44 16.32 0.16
N LYS A 149 16.00 15.29 -0.55
CA LYS A 149 16.41 13.89 -0.42
C LYS A 149 17.20 13.42 -1.65
N GLY A 150 17.82 14.34 -2.39
CA GLY A 150 18.58 14.01 -3.59
C GLY A 150 17.72 13.51 -4.77
N GLY A 151 16.46 13.93 -4.82
CA GLY A 151 15.48 13.55 -5.84
C GLY A 151 14.77 12.23 -5.56
N ASP A 152 14.99 11.61 -4.40
CA ASP A 152 14.42 10.30 -4.06
C ASP A 152 12.90 10.35 -3.81
N LEU A 153 12.16 9.50 -4.54
CA LEU A 153 10.71 9.33 -4.43
C LEU A 153 10.30 8.05 -3.67
N GLY A 154 11.26 7.25 -3.23
CA GLY A 154 11.03 5.99 -2.54
C GLY A 154 10.47 4.89 -3.43
N TRP A 155 9.95 3.85 -2.80
CA TRP A 155 9.34 2.71 -3.49
C TRP A 155 7.85 2.95 -3.68
N PHE A 156 7.40 2.93 -4.92
CA PHE A 156 5.97 2.94 -5.25
C PHE A 156 5.60 1.80 -6.17
N VAL A 157 4.33 1.42 -6.12
CA VAL A 157 3.80 0.32 -6.92
C VAL A 157 3.55 0.75 -8.36
N LYS A 158 3.76 -0.13 -9.33
CA LYS A 158 3.41 0.10 -10.73
C LYS A 158 1.92 0.45 -10.88
N GLY A 159 1.59 1.44 -11.70
CA GLY A 159 0.21 1.82 -12.02
C GLY A 159 -0.35 2.97 -11.18
N VAL A 160 0.41 3.53 -10.24
CA VAL A 160 -0.06 4.63 -9.37
C VAL A 160 0.54 5.98 -9.68
N MET A 161 1.59 5.99 -10.50
CA MET A 161 2.22 7.20 -11.00
C MET A 161 1.69 7.54 -12.40
N LEU A 162 2.37 8.43 -13.10
CA LEU A 162 2.01 8.85 -14.44
C LEU A 162 2.10 7.64 -15.42
N PRO A 163 1.08 7.40 -16.27
CA PRO A 163 1.09 6.30 -17.22
C PRO A 163 2.31 6.30 -18.16
N GLN A 164 2.81 7.48 -18.54
CA GLN A 164 4.02 7.61 -19.33
C GLN A 164 5.28 7.21 -18.55
N LEU A 165 5.34 7.50 -17.25
CA LEU A 165 6.44 7.07 -16.40
C LEU A 165 6.45 5.54 -16.28
N ASP A 166 5.30 4.92 -16.02
CA ASP A 166 5.18 3.45 -15.97
C ASP A 166 5.62 2.78 -17.28
N LYS A 167 5.29 3.38 -18.44
CA LYS A 167 5.71 2.89 -19.75
C LYS A 167 7.21 3.00 -20.00
N GLU A 168 7.87 4.03 -19.48
CA GLU A 168 9.32 4.18 -19.63
C GLU A 168 10.07 3.32 -18.61
N MET A 169 9.65 3.28 -17.34
CA MET A 169 10.34 2.52 -16.28
C MET A 169 10.53 1.03 -16.64
N VAL A 170 9.58 0.41 -17.33
CA VAL A 170 9.70 -1.01 -17.74
C VAL A 170 10.80 -1.26 -18.78
N LYS A 171 11.29 -0.22 -19.45
CA LYS A 171 12.35 -0.30 -20.47
C LYS A 171 13.75 -0.08 -19.87
N HIS A 172 13.81 0.40 -18.63
CA HIS A 172 15.02 0.85 -17.97
C HIS A 172 15.44 -0.08 -16.83
N LYS A 173 16.76 -0.15 -16.60
CA LYS A 173 17.39 -0.91 -15.52
C LYS A 173 17.99 0.02 -14.48
N LYS A 174 18.37 -0.53 -13.33
CA LYS A 174 19.04 0.21 -12.25
C LYS A 174 20.20 1.06 -12.81
N GLY A 175 20.20 2.35 -12.46
CA GLY A 175 21.19 3.34 -12.88
C GLY A 175 20.91 4.02 -14.22
N ASP A 176 19.95 3.53 -15.01
CA ASP A 176 19.58 4.19 -16.27
C ASP A 176 18.96 5.57 -16.00
N LEU A 177 19.31 6.53 -16.86
CA LEU A 177 18.76 7.87 -16.89
C LEU A 177 17.86 8.05 -18.11
N PHE A 178 16.67 8.61 -17.92
CA PHE A 178 15.74 8.86 -19.01
C PHE A 178 14.85 10.08 -18.73
N LYS A 179 14.21 10.58 -19.78
CA LYS A 179 13.37 11.78 -19.74
C LYS A 179 11.90 11.41 -19.84
N VAL A 180 11.06 12.03 -19.02
CA VAL A 180 9.59 11.84 -19.06
C VAL A 180 8.89 13.18 -18.94
N TRP A 181 8.00 13.46 -19.89
CA TRP A 181 7.16 14.66 -19.85
C TRP A 181 5.93 14.46 -18.96
N SER A 182 5.60 15.49 -18.17
CA SER A 182 4.37 15.59 -17.40
C SER A 182 3.75 16.98 -17.57
N PRO A 183 2.51 17.21 -17.06
CA PRO A 183 1.94 18.56 -17.02
C PRO A 183 2.77 19.58 -16.22
N SER A 184 3.57 19.11 -15.26
CA SER A 184 4.44 19.96 -14.43
C SER A 184 5.77 20.31 -15.11
N GLY A 185 6.15 19.59 -16.16
CA GLY A 185 7.37 19.85 -16.92
C GLY A 185 8.12 18.58 -17.30
N LEU A 186 9.44 18.70 -17.43
CA LEU A 186 10.31 17.62 -17.86
C LEU A 186 10.98 16.97 -16.66
N HIS A 187 10.78 15.66 -16.49
CA HIS A 187 11.44 14.88 -15.46
C HIS A 187 12.65 14.15 -16.03
N ILE A 188 13.80 14.33 -15.40
CA ILE A 188 14.94 13.41 -15.54
C ILE A 188 14.77 12.36 -14.47
N VAL A 189 14.72 11.09 -14.84
CA VAL A 189 14.43 9.98 -13.94
C VAL A 189 15.61 9.01 -13.91
N SER A 190 15.95 8.52 -12.72
CA SER A 190 16.90 7.43 -12.51
C SER A 190 16.22 6.26 -11.82
N ILE A 191 16.45 5.04 -12.29
CA ILE A 191 16.07 3.83 -11.52
C ILE A 191 17.09 3.63 -10.40
N ALA A 192 16.68 3.83 -9.14
CA ALA A 192 17.57 3.77 -7.98
C ALA A 192 17.92 2.34 -7.60
N ASP A 193 16.96 1.43 -7.67
CA ASP A 193 17.14 0.00 -7.38
C ASP A 193 16.42 -0.91 -8.38
N ASN A 194 16.84 -2.17 -8.42
CA ASN A 194 16.16 -3.19 -9.22
C ASN A 194 14.70 -3.30 -8.77
N PRO A 195 13.72 -3.29 -9.69
CA PRO A 195 12.32 -3.49 -9.35
C PRO A 195 12.13 -4.78 -8.54
N LYS A 196 11.19 -4.75 -7.60
CA LYS A 196 10.90 -5.90 -6.73
C LYS A 196 9.40 -6.21 -6.71
N GLU A 197 9.07 -7.49 -6.60
CA GLU A 197 7.70 -7.91 -6.30
C GLU A 197 7.45 -7.83 -4.79
N ASP A 198 6.37 -7.17 -4.40
CA ASP A 198 5.93 -7.07 -3.01
C ASP A 198 4.39 -6.92 -2.94
N THR A 199 3.82 -6.77 -1.76
CA THR A 199 2.37 -6.65 -1.56
C THR A 199 1.84 -5.36 -2.19
N GLY A 200 1.25 -5.45 -3.39
CA GLY A 200 0.58 -4.33 -4.06
C GLY A 200 -0.88 -4.18 -3.68
N PHE A 201 -1.54 -5.26 -3.27
CA PHE A 201 -2.94 -5.24 -2.87
C PHE A 201 -3.20 -6.17 -1.69
N ALA A 202 -4.18 -5.82 -0.85
CA ALA A 202 -4.71 -6.72 0.16
C ALA A 202 -6.24 -6.73 0.14
N LEU A 203 -6.82 -7.91 0.36
CA LEU A 203 -8.22 -8.07 0.63
C LEU A 203 -8.43 -8.00 2.14
N LEU A 204 -9.20 -7.03 2.61
CA LEU A 204 -9.48 -6.79 4.02
C LEU A 204 -10.95 -7.06 4.34
N LEU A 205 -11.21 -7.69 5.48
CA LEU A 205 -12.54 -7.76 6.10
C LEU A 205 -12.62 -6.71 7.21
N ARG A 206 -13.45 -5.69 7.03
CA ARG A 206 -13.77 -4.71 8.07
C ARG A 206 -15.07 -5.07 8.76
N VAL A 207 -15.05 -5.20 10.08
CA VAL A 207 -16.21 -5.51 10.91
C VAL A 207 -16.52 -4.31 11.79
N VAL A 208 -17.75 -3.81 11.71
CA VAL A 208 -18.24 -2.73 12.57
C VAL A 208 -18.67 -3.33 13.91
N LEU A 209 -18.04 -2.88 15.00
CA LEU A 209 -18.34 -3.35 16.36
C LEU A 209 -19.53 -2.62 16.97
#